data_AF-A0A2G6UN13-F1
#
_entry.id   AF-A0A2G6UN13-F1
#
_cell.length_a   1.000
_cell.length_b   1.000
_cell.length_c   1.000
_cell.angle_alpha   90.00
_cell.angle_beta   90.00
_cell.angle_gamma   90.00
#
_symmetry.space_group_name_H-M   'P 1'
#
loop_
_entity.id
_entity.type
_entity.pdbx_description
1 polymer ?
#
loop_
_entity_poly.entity_id
_entity_poly.type
_entity_poly.pdbx_seq_one_letter_code
_entity_poly.pdbx_strand_id
1 'polypeptide(L)'
;MTDQVKSFFIFLMLIGVSTLLSAQKKTEKDIWSGNYIVNTLNREGSKTEDTLIITRIKEADPDEIPSKEESDLARWSMISKRDGGKDKITVKRFLFDVENKEDAYEEFGWTDLHKQGKMDCIDGGHFFICQTQPNTTVTFGKEETYLTKTGVFGIWLHYGVVELQKK
;
A
#
# COMPACT_ATOMS: atom_id res chain seq x y z
N MET A 1 -15.69 60.00 18.29
CA MET A 1 -16.26 58.98 17.38
C MET A 1 -15.09 58.33 16.64
N THR A 2 -14.24 57.61 17.38
CA THR A 2 -12.90 57.24 16.86
C THR A 2 -12.36 55.92 17.45
N ASP A 3 -12.97 55.41 18.54
CA ASP A 3 -12.52 54.16 19.17
C ASP A 3 -13.31 52.91 18.77
N GLN A 4 -14.56 53.07 18.32
CA GLN A 4 -15.41 51.94 17.88
C GLN A 4 -14.92 51.27 16.58
N VAL A 5 -14.21 52.02 15.72
CA VAL A 5 -13.75 51.53 14.41
C VAL A 5 -12.51 50.62 14.55
N LYS A 6 -11.65 50.87 15.54
CA LYS A 6 -10.43 50.07 15.75
C LYS A 6 -10.73 48.67 16.31
N SER A 7 -11.75 48.54 17.15
CA SER A 7 -12.08 47.26 17.79
C SER A 7 -12.74 46.26 16.82
N PHE A 8 -13.43 46.75 15.79
CA PHE A 8 -14.10 45.89 14.80
C PHE A 8 -13.10 45.24 13.83
N PHE A 9 -12.02 45.95 13.48
CA PHE A 9 -10.97 45.43 12.60
C PHE A 9 -10.15 44.29 13.21
N ILE A 10 -9.94 44.31 14.53
CA ILE A 10 -9.18 43.24 15.23
C ILE A 10 -10.01 41.96 15.33
N PHE A 11 -11.34 42.06 15.50
CA PHE A 11 -12.21 40.90 15.57
C PHE A 11 -12.34 40.16 14.22
N LEU A 12 -12.29 40.90 13.11
CA LEU A 12 -12.32 40.33 11.76
C LEU A 12 -11.01 39.61 11.37
N MET A 13 -9.87 39.96 11.97
CA MET A 13 -8.59 39.28 11.72
C MET A 13 -8.50 37.90 12.38
N LEU A 14 -9.24 37.66 13.47
CA LEU A 14 -9.23 36.41 14.22
C LEU A 14 -10.13 35.31 13.63
N ILE A 15 -11.09 35.67 12.76
CA ILE A 15 -11.99 34.72 12.10
C ILE A 15 -11.39 34.21 10.77
N GLY A 16 -10.40 34.91 10.22
CA GLY A 16 -9.80 34.59 8.91
C GLY A 16 -8.74 33.48 8.91
N VAL A 17 -8.32 32.97 10.07
CA VAL A 17 -7.23 31.97 10.16
C VAL A 17 -7.76 30.53 10.28
N SER A 18 -9.05 30.34 10.57
CA SER A 18 -9.61 29.01 10.86
C SER A 18 -9.94 28.17 9.62
N THR A 19 -9.94 28.74 8.41
CA THR A 19 -10.40 28.04 7.19
C THR A 19 -9.27 27.53 6.29
N LEU A 20 -8.00 27.79 6.64
CA LEU A 20 -6.83 27.29 5.89
C LEU A 20 -6.37 25.88 6.31
N LEU A 21 -7.06 25.21 7.24
CA LEU A 21 -6.86 23.79 7.51
C LEU A 21 -7.58 22.87 6.50
N SER A 22 -8.23 23.45 5.50
CA SER A 22 -8.85 22.69 4.41
C SER A 22 -7.78 21.95 3.58
N ALA A 23 -7.73 20.63 3.78
CA ALA A 23 -7.23 19.66 2.83
C ALA A 23 -5.76 19.80 2.41
N GLN A 24 -4.84 19.62 3.36
CA GLN A 24 -3.65 18.83 3.00
C GLN A 24 -4.13 17.39 2.77
N LYS A 25 -4.66 17.10 1.57
CA LYS A 25 -4.69 15.71 1.07
C LYS A 25 -3.24 15.26 1.13
N LYS A 26 -2.91 14.46 2.15
CA LYS A 26 -1.60 13.85 2.32
C LYS A 26 -1.44 12.97 1.09
N THR A 27 -0.81 13.50 0.04
CA THR A 27 -0.53 12.74 -1.17
C THR A 27 0.43 11.65 -0.73
N GLU A 28 -0.12 10.49 -0.44
CA GLU A 28 0.64 9.38 0.09
C GLU A 28 1.69 9.01 -0.97
N LYS A 29 2.94 8.90 -0.53
CA LYS A 29 4.06 8.64 -1.43
C LYS A 29 3.82 7.29 -2.11
N ASP A 30 3.85 7.26 -3.43
CA ASP A 30 3.77 6.02 -4.18
C ASP A 30 5.04 5.19 -3.98
N ILE A 31 4.93 4.13 -3.17
CA ILE A 31 6.02 3.18 -2.88
C ILE A 31 6.02 1.98 -3.85
N TRP A 32 4.96 1.81 -4.63
CA TRP A 32 4.69 0.58 -5.38
C TRP A 32 5.07 0.68 -6.85
N SER A 33 4.98 1.85 -7.49
CA SER A 33 5.29 1.93 -8.91
C SER A 33 6.76 1.60 -9.19
N GLY A 34 7.01 0.76 -10.20
CA GLY A 34 8.35 0.36 -10.62
C GLY A 34 8.38 -0.97 -11.37
N ASN A 35 9.60 -1.38 -11.75
CA ASN A 35 9.87 -2.68 -12.36
C ASN A 35 10.44 -3.61 -11.29
N TYR A 36 9.84 -4.78 -11.12
CA TYR A 36 10.22 -5.74 -10.08
C TYR A 36 10.64 -7.05 -10.74
N ILE A 37 11.84 -7.53 -10.44
CA ILE A 37 12.24 -8.90 -10.75
C ILE A 37 11.62 -9.81 -9.69
N VAL A 38 10.90 -10.85 -10.12
CA VAL A 38 10.34 -11.85 -9.22
C VAL A 38 11.26 -13.06 -9.23
N ASN A 39 11.73 -13.44 -8.04
CA ASN A 39 12.61 -14.57 -7.85
C ASN A 39 11.97 -15.61 -6.92
N THR A 40 11.87 -16.86 -7.37
CA THR A 40 11.59 -17.98 -6.48
C THR A 40 12.85 -18.40 -5.76
N LEU A 41 12.66 -18.91 -4.55
CA LEU A 41 13.74 -19.49 -3.75
C LEU A 41 13.56 -21.00 -3.71
N ASN A 42 14.60 -21.69 -4.16
CA ASN A 42 14.67 -23.15 -4.08
C ASN A 42 16.00 -23.55 -3.42
N ARG A 43 16.16 -24.85 -3.16
CA ARG A 43 17.39 -25.39 -2.52
C ARG A 43 18.65 -25.14 -3.37
N GLU A 44 18.50 -24.86 -4.66
CA GLU A 44 19.59 -24.69 -5.63
C GLU A 44 19.96 -23.22 -5.87
N GLY A 45 19.17 -22.27 -5.35
CA GLY A 45 19.43 -20.84 -5.44
C GLY A 45 18.18 -20.00 -5.71
N SER A 46 18.42 -18.80 -6.24
CA SER A 46 17.38 -17.87 -6.69
C SER A 46 17.16 -18.04 -8.18
N LYS A 47 15.93 -18.30 -8.61
CA LYS A 47 15.55 -18.35 -10.04
C LYS A 47 14.60 -17.21 -10.36
N THR A 48 14.94 -16.41 -11.37
CA THR A 48 14.02 -15.40 -11.89
C THR A 48 12.86 -16.07 -12.62
N GLU A 49 11.64 -15.84 -12.16
CA GLU A 49 10.42 -16.36 -12.78
C GLU A 49 9.70 -15.32 -13.64
N ASP A 50 9.81 -14.03 -13.29
CA ASP A 50 9.07 -12.98 -13.98
C ASP A 50 9.72 -11.60 -13.79
N THR A 51 9.23 -10.62 -14.54
CA THR A 51 9.36 -9.20 -14.25
C THR A 51 7.98 -8.55 -14.24
N LEU A 52 7.61 -7.97 -13.10
CA LEU A 52 6.37 -7.22 -12.95
C LEU A 52 6.60 -5.74 -13.22
N ILE A 53 5.65 -5.10 -13.88
CA ILE A 53 5.56 -3.64 -14.00
C ILE A 53 4.36 -3.21 -13.17
N ILE A 54 4.61 -2.44 -12.12
CA ILE A 54 3.56 -1.85 -11.28
C ILE A 54 3.52 -0.36 -11.58
N THR A 55 2.31 0.18 -11.82
CA THR A 55 2.11 1.59 -12.15
C THR A 55 0.87 2.11 -11.44
N ARG A 56 0.97 3.26 -10.77
CA ARG A 56 -0.20 3.95 -10.19
C ARG A 56 -1.18 4.31 -11.32
N ILE A 57 -2.45 4.02 -11.10
CA ILE A 57 -3.53 4.39 -12.01
C ILE A 57 -4.51 5.34 -11.31
N LYS A 58 -5.58 5.72 -12.02
CA LYS A 58 -6.67 6.53 -11.46
C LYS A 58 -7.21 5.83 -10.20
N GLU A 59 -7.50 6.63 -9.17
CA GLU A 59 -8.20 6.15 -7.98
C GLU A 59 -9.54 5.51 -8.36
N ALA A 60 -9.96 4.53 -7.56
CA ALA A 60 -11.26 3.90 -7.73
C ALA A 60 -12.38 4.93 -7.54
N ASP A 61 -13.47 4.75 -8.29
CA ASP A 61 -14.68 5.51 -8.09
C ASP A 61 -15.40 4.95 -6.85
N PRO A 62 -15.66 5.76 -5.79
CA PRO A 62 -16.39 5.30 -4.61
C PRO A 62 -17.76 4.68 -4.94
N ASP A 63 -18.41 5.14 -6.01
CA ASP A 63 -19.74 4.65 -6.42
C ASP A 63 -19.67 3.29 -7.15
N GLU A 64 -18.48 2.85 -7.57
CA GLU A 64 -18.25 1.60 -8.32
C GLU A 64 -17.54 0.51 -7.50
N ILE A 65 -17.25 0.73 -6.22
CA ILE A 65 -16.56 -0.22 -5.34
C ILE A 65 -17.43 -0.65 -4.15
N PRO A 66 -17.17 -1.82 -3.55
CA PRO A 66 -17.82 -2.20 -2.29
C PRO A 66 -17.50 -1.18 -1.18
N SER A 67 -18.46 -0.91 -0.29
CA SER A 67 -18.29 0.12 0.74
C SER A 67 -17.10 -0.06 1.67
N LYS A 68 -16.68 -1.31 1.89
CA LYS A 68 -15.45 -1.62 2.63
C LYS A 68 -14.18 -1.02 2.00
N GLU A 69 -14.17 -0.80 0.69
CA GLU A 69 -13.02 -0.25 -0.03
C GLU A 69 -13.02 1.29 -0.11
N GLU A 70 -14.09 1.96 0.35
CA GLU A 70 -14.20 3.42 0.26
C GLU A 70 -13.13 4.15 1.10
N SER A 71 -12.58 3.48 2.12
CA SER A 71 -11.51 4.01 2.97
C SER A 71 -10.16 4.13 2.26
N ASP A 72 -9.90 3.34 1.20
CA ASP A 72 -8.71 3.45 0.35
C ASP A 72 -9.04 3.25 -1.13
N LEU A 73 -9.07 4.37 -1.87
CA LEU A 73 -9.33 4.42 -3.31
C LEU A 73 -8.07 4.22 -4.15
N ALA A 74 -6.88 4.08 -3.56
CA ALA A 74 -5.64 3.92 -4.28
C ALA A 74 -5.63 2.64 -5.13
N ARG A 75 -5.23 2.77 -6.40
CA ARG A 75 -5.14 1.63 -7.32
C ARG A 75 -3.85 1.67 -8.12
N TRP A 76 -3.32 0.50 -8.42
CA TRP A 76 -2.21 0.31 -9.35
C TRP A 76 -2.60 -0.71 -10.40
N SER A 77 -2.06 -0.56 -11.61
CA SER A 77 -2.04 -1.64 -12.58
C SER A 77 -0.77 -2.47 -12.41
N MET A 78 -0.88 -3.77 -12.58
CA MET A 78 0.26 -4.68 -12.62
C MET A 78 0.24 -5.50 -13.91
N ILE A 79 1.40 -5.63 -14.53
CA ILE A 79 1.61 -6.37 -15.78
C ILE A 79 2.77 -7.36 -15.58
N SER A 80 2.54 -8.62 -15.94
CA SER A 80 3.59 -9.65 -16.03
C SER A 80 4.27 -9.61 -17.40
N LYS A 81 5.61 -9.59 -17.43
CA LYS A 81 6.36 -9.74 -18.69
C LYS A 81 6.39 -11.19 -19.16
N ARG A 82 6.35 -12.16 -18.26
CA ARG A 82 6.28 -13.59 -18.60
C ARG A 82 5.06 -13.90 -19.46
N ASP A 83 3.93 -13.25 -19.17
CA ASP A 83 2.67 -13.45 -19.89
C ASP A 83 2.58 -12.56 -21.16
N GLY A 84 3.73 -12.09 -21.66
CA GLY A 84 3.84 -11.26 -22.85
C GLY A 84 3.40 -9.80 -22.66
N GLY A 85 3.15 -9.37 -21.43
CA GLY A 85 2.77 -7.99 -21.10
C GLY A 85 1.35 -7.61 -21.53
N LYS A 86 0.50 -8.58 -21.86
CA LYS A 86 -0.84 -8.36 -22.40
C LYS A 86 -1.88 -8.24 -21.30
N ASP A 87 -1.76 -9.08 -20.28
CA ASP A 87 -2.71 -9.13 -19.18
C ASP A 87 -2.33 -8.09 -18.13
N LYS A 88 -3.31 -7.21 -17.86
CA LYS A 88 -3.21 -6.15 -16.87
C LYS A 88 -4.23 -6.42 -15.79
N ILE A 89 -3.77 -6.55 -14.56
CA ILE A 89 -4.64 -6.63 -13.40
C ILE A 89 -4.61 -5.31 -12.64
N THR A 90 -5.68 -5.04 -11.90
CA THR A 90 -5.73 -3.94 -10.94
C THR A 90 -5.43 -4.50 -9.56
N VAL A 91 -4.51 -3.86 -8.85
CA VAL A 91 -4.16 -4.17 -7.45
C VAL A 91 -4.47 -2.98 -6.56
N LYS A 92 -4.75 -3.27 -5.29
CA LYS A 92 -5.13 -2.29 -4.26
C LYS A 92 -4.36 -2.58 -2.97
N ARG A 93 -4.35 -1.67 -2.00
CA ARG A 93 -3.76 -1.98 -0.69
C ARG A 93 -4.60 -2.99 0.08
N PHE A 94 -3.95 -3.65 1.03
CA PHE A 94 -4.66 -4.26 2.15
C PHE A 94 -5.44 -3.18 2.89
N LEU A 95 -6.70 -3.48 3.21
CA LEU A 95 -7.53 -2.58 4.00
C LEU A 95 -7.15 -2.67 5.48
N PHE A 96 -7.14 -1.52 6.12
CA PHE A 96 -6.87 -1.39 7.55
C PHE A 96 -7.80 -0.35 8.17
N ASP A 97 -8.94 -0.83 8.64
CA ASP A 97 -9.96 -0.11 9.40
C ASP A 97 -10.41 -0.97 10.58
N VAL A 98 -9.70 -0.83 11.70
CA VAL A 98 -9.97 -1.61 12.92
C VAL A 98 -11.34 -1.24 13.53
N GLU A 99 -11.83 -0.02 13.31
CA GLU A 99 -13.12 0.42 13.84
C GLU A 99 -14.27 -0.35 13.17
N ASN A 100 -14.13 -0.65 11.88
CA ASN A 100 -15.07 -1.45 11.09
C ASN A 100 -14.71 -2.94 10.99
N LYS A 101 -13.73 -3.42 11.78
CA LYS A 101 -13.24 -4.82 11.80
C LYS A 101 -12.62 -5.28 10.47
N GLU A 102 -11.99 -4.36 9.75
CA GLU A 102 -11.30 -4.63 8.50
C GLU A 102 -9.79 -4.56 8.74
N ASP A 103 -9.19 -5.62 9.25
CA ASP A 103 -7.74 -5.72 9.40
C ASP A 103 -7.22 -6.86 8.51
N ALA A 104 -6.89 -6.56 7.26
CA ALA A 104 -6.36 -7.55 6.33
C ALA A 104 -4.96 -8.06 6.75
N TYR A 105 -4.27 -7.39 7.67
CA TYR A 105 -2.99 -7.83 8.21
C TYR A 105 -3.13 -8.83 9.36
N GLU A 106 -4.30 -8.89 10.01
CA GLU A 106 -4.56 -9.78 11.15
C GLU A 106 -4.40 -11.25 10.77
N GLU A 107 -4.87 -11.64 9.57
CA GLU A 107 -4.78 -13.01 9.04
C GLU A 107 -3.33 -13.55 9.03
N PHE A 108 -2.36 -12.65 8.85
CA PHE A 108 -0.94 -12.99 8.78
C PHE A 108 -0.15 -12.62 10.04
N GLY A 109 -0.83 -12.07 11.06
CA GLY A 109 -0.18 -11.57 12.28
C GLY A 109 0.69 -10.33 12.04
N TRP A 110 0.39 -9.53 11.01
CA TRP A 110 1.19 -8.35 10.60
C TRP A 110 0.62 -7.02 11.08
N THR A 111 -0.52 -7.02 11.77
CA THR A 111 -1.20 -5.83 12.29
C THR A 111 -0.25 -4.85 12.97
N ASP A 112 0.58 -5.35 13.89
CA ASP A 112 1.48 -4.49 14.66
C ASP A 112 2.63 -3.93 13.81
N LEU A 113 3.10 -4.68 12.81
CA LEU A 113 4.10 -4.18 11.86
C LEU A 113 3.52 -3.07 10.99
N HIS A 114 2.28 -3.21 10.52
CA HIS A 114 1.59 -2.19 9.75
C HIS A 114 1.35 -0.92 10.58
N LYS A 115 0.81 -1.06 11.81
CA LYS A 115 0.63 0.07 12.74
C LYS A 115 1.92 0.84 13.04
N GLN A 116 3.06 0.15 13.00
CA GLN A 116 4.39 0.75 13.19
C GLN A 116 4.98 1.37 11.91
N GLY A 117 4.27 1.31 10.77
CA GLY A 117 4.76 1.76 9.46
C GLY A 117 5.92 0.91 8.93
N LYS A 118 5.98 -0.37 9.34
CA LYS A 118 7.05 -1.32 8.95
C LYS A 118 6.58 -2.36 7.94
N MET A 119 5.30 -2.39 7.60
CA MET A 119 4.72 -3.31 6.64
C MET A 119 3.62 -2.60 5.87
N ASP A 120 3.66 -2.70 4.55
CA ASP A 120 2.57 -2.29 3.67
C ASP A 120 2.36 -3.38 2.62
N CYS A 121 1.12 -3.74 2.33
CA CYS A 121 0.81 -4.79 1.35
C CYS A 121 -0.18 -4.32 0.29
N ILE A 122 -0.03 -4.83 -0.92
CA ILE A 122 -0.99 -4.73 -2.02
C ILE A 122 -1.53 -6.12 -2.39
N ASP A 123 -2.84 -6.17 -2.64
CA ASP A 123 -3.63 -7.33 -2.98
C ASP A 123 -3.91 -7.38 -4.49
N GLY A 124 -3.61 -8.53 -5.11
CA GLY A 124 -3.95 -8.88 -6.49
C GLY A 124 -4.97 -10.02 -6.60
N GLY A 125 -5.66 -10.37 -5.51
CA GLY A 125 -6.71 -11.39 -5.43
C GLY A 125 -6.18 -12.81 -5.23
N HIS A 126 -5.30 -13.27 -6.12
CA HIS A 126 -4.68 -14.61 -6.03
C HIS A 126 -3.23 -14.59 -5.54
N PHE A 127 -2.75 -13.39 -5.21
CA PHE A 127 -1.45 -13.15 -4.62
C PHE A 127 -1.47 -11.79 -3.95
N PHE A 128 -0.47 -11.54 -3.10
CA PHE A 128 -0.20 -10.21 -2.57
C PHE A 128 1.29 -9.95 -2.52
N ILE A 129 1.66 -8.67 -2.53
CA ILE A 129 3.04 -8.18 -2.44
C ILE A 129 3.14 -7.24 -1.26
N CYS A 130 4.15 -7.45 -0.42
CA CYS A 130 4.38 -6.66 0.77
C CYS A 130 5.77 -6.00 0.75
N GLN A 131 5.85 -4.79 1.30
CA GLN A 131 7.08 -4.06 1.55
C GLN A 131 7.33 -3.94 3.05
N THR A 132 8.56 -4.20 3.45
CA THR A 132 9.09 -4.05 4.81
C THR A 132 10.56 -3.64 4.74
N GLN A 133 11.26 -3.63 5.88
CA GLN A 133 12.69 -3.35 5.89
C GLN A 133 13.47 -4.53 5.30
N PRO A 134 14.53 -4.28 4.50
CA PRO A 134 15.46 -5.31 4.07
C PRO A 134 16.02 -6.10 5.24
N ASN A 135 16.25 -7.40 5.04
CA ASN A 135 16.73 -8.35 6.05
C ASN A 135 15.80 -8.53 7.25
N THR A 136 14.48 -8.43 7.02
CA THR A 136 13.46 -8.71 8.04
C THR A 136 12.97 -10.16 7.90
N THR A 137 12.85 -10.86 9.03
CA THR A 137 12.13 -12.14 9.07
C THR A 137 10.65 -11.87 9.22
N VAL A 138 9.86 -12.31 8.26
CA VAL A 138 8.40 -12.24 8.28
C VAL A 138 7.84 -13.63 8.58
N THR A 139 6.77 -13.69 9.36
CA THR A 139 6.06 -14.94 9.69
C THR A 139 4.76 -14.99 8.90
N PHE A 140 4.38 -16.14 8.36
CA PHE A 140 3.11 -16.35 7.68
C PHE A 140 2.48 -17.66 8.19
N GLY A 141 1.16 -17.62 8.42
CA GLY A 141 0.46 -18.73 9.08
C GLY A 141 0.93 -18.95 10.51
N LYS A 142 0.89 -20.21 10.98
CA LYS A 142 1.18 -20.53 12.39
C LYS A 142 2.68 -20.63 12.71
N GLU A 143 3.53 -21.02 11.76
CA GLU A 143 4.96 -21.29 12.03
C GLU A 143 5.91 -21.03 10.84
N GLU A 144 5.41 -20.65 9.65
CA GLU A 144 6.30 -20.46 8.50
C GLU A 144 6.99 -19.10 8.59
N THR A 145 8.30 -19.07 8.39
CA THR A 145 9.09 -17.83 8.43
C THR A 145 9.93 -17.67 7.18
N TYR A 146 10.14 -16.43 6.80
CA TYR A 146 10.91 -16.06 5.61
C TYR A 146 11.75 -14.82 5.86
N LEU A 147 13.03 -14.88 5.52
CA LEU A 147 13.92 -13.74 5.56
C LEU A 147 13.89 -13.02 4.20
N THR A 148 13.21 -11.88 4.13
CA THR A 148 13.25 -11.03 2.93
C THR A 148 14.55 -10.21 2.91
N LYS A 149 15.35 -10.37 1.87
CA LYS A 149 16.65 -9.71 1.69
C LYS A 149 16.49 -8.29 1.15
N THR A 150 15.55 -8.08 0.24
CA THR A 150 15.26 -6.81 -0.42
C THR A 150 14.27 -5.97 0.37
N GLY A 151 13.51 -6.60 1.28
CA GLY A 151 12.38 -5.97 1.96
C GLY A 151 11.12 -5.95 1.10
N VAL A 152 11.12 -6.54 -0.10
CA VAL A 152 9.92 -6.70 -0.93
C VAL A 152 9.75 -8.17 -1.24
N PHE A 153 8.63 -8.73 -0.82
CA PHE A 153 8.28 -10.13 -1.03
C PHE A 153 6.82 -10.23 -1.44
N GLY A 154 6.41 -11.38 -1.95
CA GLY A 154 5.00 -11.65 -2.10
C GLY A 154 4.69 -13.11 -1.99
N ILE A 155 3.41 -13.41 -1.85
CA ILE A 155 2.91 -14.75 -1.61
C ILE A 155 1.91 -15.06 -2.71
N TRP A 156 2.24 -16.06 -3.52
CA TRP A 156 1.38 -16.59 -4.58
C TRP A 156 0.78 -17.91 -4.12
N LEU A 157 -0.52 -18.10 -4.35
CA LEU A 157 -1.23 -19.32 -3.93
C LEU A 157 -0.59 -20.63 -4.45
N HIS A 158 0.10 -20.61 -5.59
CA HIS A 158 0.72 -21.80 -6.19
C HIS A 158 2.24 -21.89 -6.05
N TYR A 159 2.92 -20.78 -5.75
CA TYR A 159 4.39 -20.73 -5.72
C TYR A 159 4.97 -20.48 -4.33
N GLY A 160 4.10 -20.21 -3.34
CA GLY A 160 4.53 -19.80 -2.01
C GLY A 160 5.16 -18.42 -2.04
N VAL A 161 6.20 -18.24 -1.22
CA VAL A 161 6.88 -16.96 -1.07
C VAL A 161 7.89 -16.74 -2.20
N VAL A 162 7.86 -15.54 -2.77
CA VAL A 162 8.84 -15.06 -3.75
C VAL A 162 9.47 -13.76 -3.28
N GLU A 163 10.72 -13.56 -3.65
CA GLU A 163 11.43 -12.32 -3.41
C GLU A 163 11.27 -11.38 -4.61
N LEU A 164 10.97 -10.11 -4.35
CA LEU A 164 10.91 -9.10 -5.38
C LEU A 164 12.08 -8.13 -5.24
N GLN A 165 12.72 -7.83 -6.36
CA GLN A 165 13.78 -6.82 -6.42
C GLN A 165 13.35 -5.69 -7.35
N LYS A 166 13.19 -4.49 -6.79
CA LYS A 166 12.94 -3.28 -7.59
C LYS A 166 14.20 -2.92 -8.38
N LYS A 167 14.06 -2.68 -9.69
CA LYS A 167 15.12 -2.17 -10.58
C LYS A 167 15.17 -0.65 -10.58
#